data_AF-A0A651G0G0-F1
#
_entry.id   AF-A0A651G0G0-F1
#
_cell.length_a   1.000
_cell.length_b   1.000
_cell.length_c   1.000
_cell.angle_alpha   90.00
_cell.angle_beta   90.00
_cell.angle_gamma   90.00
#
_symmetry.space_group_name_H-M   'P 1'
#
loop_
_entity.id
_entity.type
_entity.pdbx_description
1 polymer ?
#
loop_
_entity_poly.entity_id
_entity_poly.type
_entity_poly.pdbx_seq_one_letter_code
_entity_poly.pdbx_strand_id
1 'polypeptide(L)'
;MATSECVVLDQAAWIECYGGLPPQSWQQALNSGWCDPHHPHYLQVSDLQWLSPEAILAYRFPDDQVPGLIPFAVTSNDDRWCWYRPWKHAGGLPVVYCPHEDEVAYAYAPDFASWVFRMVVEEYACTCLTEYHSPGRSLAILGDYATMVRPLMNETFAEILQHIAGQPLQELENGYFGTITADQAQAIISEQFADWPDFDREFEQFTGN
;
A
#
# COMPACT_ATOMS: atom_id res chain seq x y z
N MET A 1 -18.86 5.65 -21.90
CA MET A 1 -17.98 4.49 -21.62
C MET A 1 -16.59 4.89 -22.06
N ALA A 2 -15.77 5.36 -21.13
CA ALA A 2 -14.36 5.63 -21.41
C ALA A 2 -13.66 4.27 -21.49
N THR A 3 -13.02 3.99 -22.61
CA THR A 3 -12.10 2.86 -22.73
C THR A 3 -10.90 3.19 -21.84
N SER A 4 -10.77 2.50 -20.71
CA SER A 4 -9.57 2.56 -19.89
C SER A 4 -8.41 2.07 -20.76
N GLU A 5 -7.54 3.00 -21.17
CA GLU A 5 -6.31 2.62 -21.85
C GLU A 5 -5.47 1.84 -20.85
N CYS A 6 -5.10 0.61 -21.22
CA CYS A 6 -4.25 -0.23 -20.40
C CYS A 6 -2.91 0.51 -20.20
N VAL A 7 -2.53 0.82 -18.96
CA VAL A 7 -1.25 1.45 -18.67
C VAL A 7 -0.15 0.46 -19.05
N VAL A 8 0.61 0.76 -20.11
CA VAL A 8 1.68 -0.12 -20.58
C VAL A 8 2.96 0.20 -19.81
N LEU A 9 3.31 -0.65 -18.85
CA LEU A 9 4.60 -0.62 -18.20
C LEU A 9 5.71 -1.07 -19.16
N ASP A 10 6.74 -0.24 -19.34
CA ASP A 10 7.95 -0.65 -20.05
C ASP A 10 8.79 -1.60 -19.17
N GLN A 11 8.54 -2.89 -19.33
CA GLN A 11 9.25 -3.93 -18.58
C GLN A 11 10.76 -3.96 -18.88
N ALA A 12 11.18 -3.56 -20.08
CA ALA A 12 12.60 -3.55 -20.44
C ALA A 12 13.32 -2.42 -19.69
N ALA A 13 12.76 -1.21 -19.70
CA ALA A 13 13.27 -0.09 -18.92
C ALA A 13 13.29 -0.40 -17.41
N TRP A 14 12.24 -1.07 -16.91
CA TRP A 14 12.20 -1.50 -15.51
C TRP A 14 13.33 -2.46 -15.16
N ILE A 15 13.55 -3.50 -15.96
CA ILE A 15 14.63 -4.48 -15.73
C ILE A 15 15.99 -3.78 -15.80
N GLU A 16 16.18 -2.83 -16.71
CA GLU A 16 17.42 -2.05 -16.81
C GLU A 16 17.65 -1.22 -15.54
N CYS A 17 16.64 -0.52 -15.04
CA CYS A 17 16.76 0.30 -13.83
C CYS A 17 16.92 -0.53 -12.56
N TYR A 18 16.20 -1.65 -12.43
CA TYR A 18 16.02 -2.34 -11.16
C TYR A 18 16.46 -3.81 -11.14
N GLY A 19 17.00 -4.35 -12.23
CA GLY A 19 17.62 -5.68 -12.25
C GLY A 19 16.67 -6.85 -11.98
N GLY A 20 15.36 -6.69 -12.25
CA GLY A 20 14.35 -7.73 -12.03
C GLY A 20 12.98 -7.31 -12.58
N LEU A 21 12.02 -8.22 -12.57
CA LEU A 21 10.65 -7.90 -12.98
C LEU A 21 9.90 -7.11 -11.89
N PRO A 22 8.97 -6.22 -12.28
CA PRO A 22 8.07 -5.55 -11.36
C PRO A 22 7.17 -6.57 -10.64
N PRO A 23 6.75 -6.32 -9.38
CA PRO A 23 5.82 -7.21 -8.68
C PRO A 23 4.54 -7.43 -9.48
N GLN A 24 4.14 -8.70 -9.64
CA GLN A 24 2.96 -9.07 -10.43
C GLN A 24 1.67 -8.48 -9.83
N SER A 25 1.56 -8.47 -8.51
CA SER A 25 0.41 -7.91 -7.80
C SER A 25 0.28 -6.39 -8.00
N TRP A 26 1.40 -5.66 -8.11
CA TRP A 26 1.39 -4.24 -8.46
C TRP A 26 0.97 -4.01 -9.92
N GLN A 27 1.48 -4.81 -10.87
CA GLN A 27 1.04 -4.74 -12.27
C GLN A 27 -0.47 -4.99 -12.40
N GLN A 28 -1.03 -5.91 -11.61
CA GLN A 28 -2.46 -6.16 -11.58
C GLN A 28 -3.24 -4.99 -10.97
N ALA A 29 -2.75 -4.35 -9.91
CA ALA A 29 -3.35 -3.14 -9.35
C ALA A 29 -3.35 -1.98 -10.36
N LEU A 30 -2.23 -1.78 -11.06
CA LEU A 30 -2.09 -0.79 -12.12
C LEU A 30 -3.10 -1.02 -13.25
N ASN A 31 -3.19 -2.25 -13.75
CA ASN A 31 -4.14 -2.63 -14.81
C ASN A 31 -5.61 -2.57 -14.37
N SER A 32 -5.86 -2.62 -13.06
CA SER A 32 -7.21 -2.46 -12.49
C SER A 32 -7.59 -0.99 -12.28
N GLY A 33 -6.65 -0.06 -12.55
CA GLY A 33 -6.82 1.37 -12.41
C GLY A 33 -6.82 1.86 -10.95
N TRP A 34 -6.24 1.09 -10.02
CA TRP A 34 -6.20 1.49 -8.61
C TRP A 34 -5.26 2.66 -8.35
N CYS A 35 -4.26 2.83 -9.21
CA CYS A 35 -3.21 3.83 -9.08
C CYS A 35 -3.53 5.14 -9.81
N ASP A 36 -4.71 5.29 -10.41
CA ASP A 36 -5.13 6.49 -11.15
C ASP A 36 -6.28 7.19 -10.42
N PRO A 37 -6.08 8.42 -9.88
CA PRO A 37 -7.11 9.15 -9.15
C PRO A 37 -8.33 9.55 -9.99
N HIS A 38 -8.25 9.43 -11.32
CA HIS A 38 -9.36 9.68 -12.23
C HIS A 38 -10.11 8.41 -12.63
N HIS A 39 -9.62 7.23 -12.24
CA HIS A 39 -10.25 5.96 -12.56
C HIS A 39 -11.36 5.61 -11.56
N PRO A 40 -12.50 5.01 -12.00
CA PRO A 40 -13.60 4.65 -11.09
C PRO A 40 -13.23 3.66 -9.98
N HIS A 41 -12.13 2.91 -10.15
CA HIS A 41 -11.60 1.95 -9.18
C HIS A 41 -10.34 2.46 -8.48
N TYR A 42 -10.15 3.78 -8.38
CA TYR A 42 -9.05 4.34 -7.62
C TYR A 42 -9.07 3.82 -6.17
N LEU A 43 -7.96 3.23 -5.72
CA LEU A 43 -7.81 2.81 -4.33
C LEU A 43 -7.32 4.00 -3.51
N GLN A 44 -8.29 4.73 -2.95
CA GLN A 44 -8.06 5.90 -2.11
C GLN A 44 -7.81 5.51 -0.66
N VAL A 45 -6.56 5.25 -0.28
CA VAL A 45 -6.18 5.10 1.13
C VAL A 45 -5.57 6.41 1.65
N SER A 46 -5.71 6.66 2.94
CA SER A 46 -5.33 7.91 3.59
C SER A 46 -3.84 8.23 3.36
N ASP A 47 -3.58 9.50 3.02
CA ASP A 47 -2.25 10.07 2.77
C ASP A 47 -1.35 9.25 1.81
N LEU A 48 -1.95 8.65 0.78
CA LEU A 48 -1.22 7.90 -0.25
C LEU A 48 -1.42 8.52 -1.65
N GLN A 49 -0.31 8.79 -2.31
CA GLN A 49 -0.25 9.19 -3.72
C GLN A 49 0.56 8.17 -4.50
N TRP A 50 -0.08 7.50 -5.45
CA TRP A 50 0.58 6.53 -6.31
C TRP A 50 1.54 7.22 -7.29
N LEU A 51 2.73 6.66 -7.46
CA LEU A 51 3.65 7.07 -8.52
C LEU A 51 3.25 6.43 -9.84
N SER A 52 3.28 7.22 -10.92
CA SER A 52 3.12 6.66 -12.27
C SER A 52 4.34 5.78 -12.63
N PRO A 53 4.20 4.81 -13.54
CA PRO A 53 5.34 4.04 -14.03
C PRO A 53 6.51 4.92 -14.52
N GLU A 54 6.22 6.03 -15.21
CA GLU A 54 7.27 6.96 -15.65
C GLU A 54 7.95 7.64 -14.46
N ALA A 55 7.19 8.05 -13.44
CA ALA A 55 7.73 8.67 -12.24
C ALA A 55 8.63 7.70 -11.47
N ILE A 56 8.25 6.42 -11.37
CA ILE A 56 9.08 5.37 -10.76
C ILE A 56 10.39 5.26 -11.52
N LEU A 57 10.36 5.03 -12.85
CA LEU A 57 11.57 4.87 -13.68
C LEU A 57 12.48 6.11 -13.69
N ALA A 58 11.89 7.31 -13.59
CA ALA A 58 12.62 8.57 -13.52
C ALA A 58 13.22 8.83 -12.12
N TYR A 59 12.75 8.12 -11.09
CA TYR A 59 13.15 8.37 -9.71
C TYR A 59 14.64 8.07 -9.49
N ARG A 60 15.32 8.96 -8.75
CA ARG A 60 16.72 8.80 -8.35
C ARG A 60 16.80 9.03 -6.85
N PHE A 61 17.22 8.01 -6.11
CA PHE A 61 17.55 8.18 -4.70
C PHE A 61 18.84 8.99 -4.55
N PRO A 62 19.01 9.70 -3.42
CA PRO A 62 20.30 10.20 -2.99
C PRO A 62 21.39 9.10 -3.00
N ASP A 63 22.63 9.47 -3.29
CA ASP A 63 23.76 8.53 -3.40
C ASP A 63 24.09 7.83 -2.06
N ASP A 64 23.71 8.45 -0.94
CA ASP A 64 23.86 7.94 0.41
C ASP A 64 22.66 7.11 0.90
N GLN A 65 21.63 6.92 0.09
CA GLN A 65 20.51 6.02 0.41
C GLN A 65 20.93 4.56 0.24
N VAL A 66 20.42 3.66 1.11
CA VAL A 66 20.65 2.22 0.95
C VAL A 66 20.20 1.70 -0.43
N PRO A 67 21.01 0.86 -1.09
CA PRO A 67 20.73 0.45 -2.46
C PRO A 67 19.56 -0.55 -2.53
N GLY A 68 18.78 -0.46 -3.62
CA GLY A 68 17.74 -1.44 -3.94
C GLY A 68 16.33 -1.11 -3.44
N LEU A 69 16.13 0.10 -2.91
CA LEU A 69 14.80 0.70 -2.76
C LEU A 69 14.23 1.07 -4.13
N ILE A 70 12.92 0.88 -4.30
CA ILE A 70 12.17 1.23 -5.51
C ILE A 70 10.85 1.87 -5.05
N PRO A 71 10.63 3.18 -5.19
CA PRO A 71 9.43 3.81 -4.69
C PRO A 71 8.25 3.51 -5.61
N PHE A 72 7.06 3.45 -5.04
CA PHE A 72 5.82 3.25 -5.81
C PHE A 72 4.65 4.11 -5.35
N ALA A 73 4.75 4.69 -4.16
CA ALA A 73 3.82 5.69 -3.66
C ALA A 73 4.53 6.62 -2.68
N VAL A 74 3.94 7.79 -2.48
CA VAL A 74 4.43 8.83 -1.58
C VAL A 74 3.31 9.39 -0.70
N THR A 75 3.66 9.91 0.46
CA THR A 75 2.76 10.69 1.31
C THR A 75 2.79 12.17 0.91
N SER A 76 1.90 12.98 1.48
CA SER A 76 1.96 14.44 1.33
C SER A 76 3.21 15.08 1.92
N ASN A 77 3.89 14.39 2.84
CA ASN A 77 5.17 14.80 3.43
C ASN A 77 6.40 14.24 2.69
N ASP A 78 6.21 13.66 1.50
CA ASP A 78 7.27 13.04 0.69
C ASP A 78 7.90 11.80 1.32
N ASP A 79 7.26 11.20 2.33
CA ASP A 79 7.63 9.85 2.80
C ASP A 79 7.27 8.84 1.71
N ARG A 80 8.03 7.75 1.64
CA ARG A 80 7.98 6.84 0.50
C ARG A 80 7.61 5.43 0.91
N TRP A 81 6.70 4.86 0.13
CA TRP A 81 6.48 3.42 0.10
C TRP A 81 7.37 2.82 -0.98
N CYS A 82 8.23 1.90 -0.57
CA CYS A 82 9.24 1.31 -1.44
C CYS A 82 9.14 -0.21 -1.43
N TRP A 83 9.45 -0.85 -2.55
CA TRP A 83 9.92 -2.24 -2.53
C TRP A 83 11.39 -2.26 -2.13
N TYR A 84 11.79 -3.26 -1.34
CA TYR A 84 13.19 -3.43 -0.94
C TYR A 84 13.78 -4.75 -1.45
N ARG A 85 14.54 -4.66 -2.54
CA ARG A 85 15.11 -5.82 -3.25
C ARG A 85 16.05 -6.73 -2.43
N PRO A 86 16.97 -6.20 -1.62
CA PRO A 86 17.89 -7.03 -0.84
C PRO A 86 17.20 -8.02 0.10
N TRP A 87 15.96 -7.74 0.53
CA TRP A 87 15.19 -8.58 1.46
C TRP A 87 14.26 -9.57 0.79
N LYS A 88 14.52 -9.93 -0.48
CA LYS A 88 13.66 -10.84 -1.26
C LYS A 88 13.21 -12.06 -0.44
N HIS A 89 11.91 -12.13 -0.19
CA HIS A 89 11.27 -13.21 0.57
C HIS A 89 10.57 -14.17 -0.40
N ALA A 90 10.17 -15.36 0.09
CA ALA A 90 9.51 -16.37 -0.73
C ALA A 90 8.21 -15.86 -1.43
N GLY A 91 7.56 -14.84 -0.85
CA GLY A 91 6.32 -14.22 -1.35
C GLY A 91 6.50 -13.04 -2.33
N GLY A 92 7.71 -12.48 -2.46
CA GLY A 92 7.94 -11.34 -3.34
C GLY A 92 8.99 -10.35 -2.84
N LEU A 93 8.85 -9.11 -3.29
CA LEU A 93 9.65 -7.98 -2.79
C LEU A 93 8.94 -7.39 -1.57
N PRO A 94 9.56 -7.38 -0.38
CA PRO A 94 9.00 -6.71 0.78
C PRO A 94 8.72 -5.25 0.50
N VAL A 95 7.67 -4.76 1.14
CA VAL A 95 7.33 -3.35 1.15
C VAL A 95 7.82 -2.72 2.45
N VAL A 96 8.50 -1.59 2.32
CA VAL A 96 9.05 -0.81 3.41
C VAL A 96 8.50 0.62 3.36
N TYR A 97 8.38 1.25 4.53
CA TYR A 97 8.10 2.67 4.68
C TYR A 97 9.42 3.41 4.94
N CYS A 98 9.72 4.41 4.12
CA CYS A 98 10.94 5.21 4.16
C CYS A 98 10.55 6.68 4.42
N PRO A 99 10.58 7.14 5.67
CA PRO A 99 10.32 8.54 5.97
C PRO A 99 11.34 9.44 5.26
N HIS A 100 10.91 10.63 4.85
CA HIS A 100 11.80 11.55 4.14
C HIS A 100 12.86 12.18 5.07
N GLU A 101 12.46 12.50 6.30
CA GLU A 101 13.31 13.22 7.28
C GLU A 101 13.83 12.33 8.41
N ASP A 102 13.78 11.00 8.25
CA ASP A 102 14.28 10.03 9.24
C ASP A 102 15.40 9.18 8.65
N GLU A 103 16.38 8.83 9.48
CA GLU A 103 17.45 7.91 9.13
C GLU A 103 17.00 6.44 9.17
N VAL A 104 15.81 6.17 9.73
CA VAL A 104 15.25 4.84 9.94
C VAL A 104 14.08 4.57 9.02
N ALA A 105 14.14 3.45 8.30
CA ALA A 105 13.05 2.87 7.53
C ALA A 105 12.49 1.62 8.21
N TYR A 106 11.26 1.25 7.87
CA TYR A 106 10.50 0.19 8.55
C TYR A 106 10.01 -0.86 7.56
N ALA A 107 10.19 -2.14 7.86
CA ALA A 107 9.50 -3.20 7.14
C ALA A 107 8.01 -3.19 7.46
N TYR A 108 7.18 -3.15 6.43
CA TYR A 108 5.75 -2.96 6.62
C TYR A 108 4.92 -4.17 6.16
N ALA A 109 5.31 -4.83 5.06
CA ALA A 109 4.67 -6.06 4.60
C ALA A 109 5.63 -6.96 3.79
N PRO A 110 5.41 -8.30 3.79
CA PRO A 110 6.28 -9.24 3.09
C PRO A 110 6.21 -9.16 1.56
N ASP A 111 5.13 -8.61 1.02
CA ASP A 111 4.91 -8.35 -0.39
C ASP A 111 3.84 -7.27 -0.61
N PHE A 112 3.63 -6.89 -1.87
CA PHE A 112 2.66 -5.84 -2.22
C PHE A 112 1.19 -6.23 -1.94
N ALA A 113 0.81 -7.51 -2.07
CA ALA A 113 -0.57 -7.91 -1.78
C ALA A 113 -0.87 -7.81 -0.28
N SER A 114 0.08 -8.21 0.55
CA SER A 114 0.04 -8.07 2.01
C SER A 114 0.07 -6.60 2.42
N TRP A 115 0.83 -5.76 1.72
CA TRP A 115 0.79 -4.30 1.93
C TRP A 115 -0.61 -3.73 1.64
N VAL A 116 -1.24 -4.10 0.52
CA VAL A 116 -2.62 -3.66 0.20
C VAL A 116 -3.59 -4.12 1.29
N PHE A 117 -3.49 -5.36 1.75
CA PHE A 117 -4.30 -5.87 2.85
C PHE A 117 -4.15 -4.99 4.11
N ARG A 118 -2.92 -4.74 4.55
CA ARG A 118 -2.63 -3.91 5.74
C ARG A 118 -3.17 -2.50 5.59
N MET A 119 -2.91 -1.83 4.46
CA MET A 119 -3.42 -0.48 4.19
C MET A 119 -4.95 -0.41 4.24
N VAL A 120 -5.65 -1.41 3.68
CA VAL A 120 -7.12 -1.44 3.70
C VAL A 120 -7.66 -1.70 5.12
N VAL A 121 -6.99 -2.56 5.90
CA VAL A 121 -7.35 -2.79 7.32
C VAL A 121 -7.15 -1.51 8.14
N GLU A 122 -6.05 -0.79 7.94
CA GLU A 122 -5.78 0.49 8.62
C GLU A 122 -6.79 1.56 8.21
N GLU A 123 -7.15 1.64 6.92
CA GLU A 123 -8.18 2.56 6.42
C GLU A 123 -9.58 2.25 7.00
N TYR A 124 -9.91 0.97 7.22
CA TYR A 124 -11.12 0.60 7.95
C TYR A 124 -11.08 1.00 9.43
N ALA A 125 -9.89 1.07 10.03
CA ALA A 125 -9.71 1.44 11.43
C ALA A 125 -9.77 2.95 11.66
N CYS A 126 -9.36 3.74 10.67
CA CYS A 126 -9.34 5.19 10.76
C CYS A 126 -9.34 5.79 9.34
N THR A 127 -10.51 6.15 8.83
CA THR A 127 -10.65 6.72 7.49
C THR A 127 -10.67 8.25 7.53
N CYS A 128 -9.91 8.88 6.63
CA CYS A 128 -10.03 10.31 6.35
C CYS A 128 -11.08 10.62 5.26
N LEU A 129 -11.76 9.61 4.69
CA LEU A 129 -12.79 9.82 3.66
C LEU A 129 -13.92 10.74 4.15
N THR A 130 -14.21 10.75 5.46
CA THR A 130 -15.22 11.62 6.06
C THR A 130 -14.84 13.11 6.08
N GLU A 131 -13.58 13.45 5.82
CA GLU A 131 -13.15 14.84 5.62
C GLU A 131 -13.59 15.38 4.25
N TYR A 132 -13.79 14.49 3.28
CA TYR A 132 -14.11 14.83 1.89
C TYR A 132 -15.52 14.38 1.47
N HIS A 133 -16.14 13.47 2.22
CA HIS A 133 -17.41 12.83 1.90
C HIS A 133 -18.32 12.74 3.12
N SER A 134 -19.63 12.60 2.89
CA SER A 134 -20.56 12.28 3.97
C SER A 134 -20.29 10.86 4.52
N PRO A 135 -20.59 10.57 5.79
CA PRO A 135 -20.38 9.25 6.38
C PRO A 135 -21.00 8.10 5.57
N GLY A 136 -22.19 8.30 5.00
CA GLY A 136 -22.84 7.30 4.15
C GLY A 136 -22.11 7.05 2.83
N ARG A 137 -21.47 8.08 2.25
CA ARG A 137 -20.64 7.91 1.05
C ARG A 137 -19.30 7.26 1.40
N SER A 138 -18.67 7.62 2.51
CA SER A 138 -17.44 6.98 3.01
C SER A 138 -17.66 5.48 3.27
N LEU A 139 -18.76 5.11 3.93
CA LEU A 139 -19.12 3.70 4.15
C LEU A 139 -19.32 2.94 2.84
N ALA A 140 -19.94 3.56 1.83
CA ALA A 140 -20.10 2.93 0.52
C ALA A 140 -18.74 2.67 -0.16
N ILE A 141 -17.84 3.66 -0.13
CA ILE A 141 -16.47 3.52 -0.68
C ILE A 141 -15.71 2.42 0.05
N LEU A 142 -15.72 2.43 1.38
CA LEU A 142 -15.10 1.41 2.22
C LEU A 142 -15.68 0.01 1.95
N GLY A 143 -17.00 -0.09 1.74
CA GLY A 143 -17.67 -1.34 1.41
C GLY A 143 -17.20 -1.95 0.08
N ASP A 144 -16.81 -1.11 -0.88
CA ASP A 144 -16.32 -1.56 -2.19
C ASP A 144 -14.87 -2.10 -2.11
N TYR A 145 -14.07 -1.69 -1.12
CA TYR A 145 -12.64 -2.06 -1.05
C TYR A 145 -12.42 -3.57 -0.99
N ALA A 146 -13.17 -4.30 -0.15
CA ALA A 146 -13.03 -5.76 -0.06
C ALA A 146 -13.27 -6.45 -1.41
N THR A 147 -14.24 -5.96 -2.20
CA THR A 147 -14.53 -6.48 -3.55
C THR A 147 -13.42 -6.08 -4.52
N MET A 148 -13.01 -4.82 -4.47
CA MET A 148 -12.01 -4.26 -5.36
C MET A 148 -10.67 -4.99 -5.23
N VAL A 149 -10.21 -5.22 -4.00
CA VAL A 149 -8.88 -5.81 -3.75
C VAL A 149 -8.87 -7.34 -3.75
N ARG A 150 -10.04 -8.01 -3.72
CA ARG A 150 -10.19 -9.47 -3.75
C ARG A 150 -9.28 -10.18 -4.76
N PRO A 151 -9.07 -9.70 -6.00
CA PRO A 151 -8.22 -10.37 -6.98
C PRO A 151 -6.75 -10.51 -6.58
N LEU A 152 -6.27 -9.77 -5.57
CA LEU A 152 -4.92 -9.89 -5.02
C LEU A 152 -4.85 -10.67 -3.70
N MET A 153 -6.00 -10.99 -3.09
CA MET A 153 -6.05 -11.55 -1.75
C MET A 153 -6.00 -13.08 -1.78
N ASN A 154 -5.31 -13.66 -0.80
CA ASN A 154 -5.57 -15.05 -0.42
C ASN A 154 -6.96 -15.14 0.26
N GLU A 155 -7.46 -16.36 0.44
CA GLU A 155 -8.81 -16.56 1.00
C GLU A 155 -8.96 -15.99 2.41
N THR A 156 -7.95 -16.15 3.27
CA THR A 156 -7.97 -15.62 4.64
C THR A 156 -8.09 -14.09 4.67
N PHE A 157 -7.25 -13.38 3.91
CA PHE A 157 -7.30 -11.92 3.81
C PHE A 157 -8.64 -11.46 3.25
N ALA A 158 -9.14 -12.15 2.22
CA ALA A 158 -10.41 -11.82 1.63
C ALA A 158 -11.60 -11.98 2.58
N GLU A 159 -11.62 -13.04 3.39
CA GLU A 159 -12.65 -13.28 4.40
C GLU A 159 -12.62 -12.20 5.49
N ILE A 160 -11.43 -11.83 5.96
CA ILE A 160 -11.23 -10.76 6.95
C ILE A 160 -11.76 -9.43 6.41
N LEU A 161 -11.31 -9.01 5.22
CA LEU A 161 -11.75 -7.75 4.61
C LEU A 161 -13.26 -7.73 4.36
N GLN A 162 -13.84 -8.84 3.89
CA GLN A 162 -15.28 -8.94 3.67
C GLN A 162 -16.07 -8.85 4.99
N HIS A 163 -15.53 -9.39 6.09
CA HIS A 163 -16.14 -9.28 7.40
C HIS A 163 -16.12 -7.84 7.91
N ILE A 164 -14.97 -7.16 7.82
CA ILE A 164 -14.81 -5.76 8.26
C ILE A 164 -15.68 -4.82 7.42
N ALA A 165 -15.74 -5.02 6.10
CA ALA A 165 -16.56 -4.23 5.18
C ALA A 165 -18.07 -4.29 5.49
N GLY A 166 -18.52 -5.34 6.18
CA GLY A 166 -19.91 -5.50 6.61
C GLY A 166 -20.27 -4.78 7.92
N GLN A 167 -19.28 -4.21 8.62
CA GLN A 167 -19.49 -3.51 9.88
C GLN A 167 -19.97 -2.07 9.66
N PRO A 168 -20.76 -1.50 10.59
CA PRO A 168 -21.19 -0.11 10.48
C PRO A 168 -20.02 0.85 10.66
N LEU A 169 -20.06 1.99 9.97
CA LEU A 169 -19.16 3.11 10.22
C LEU A 169 -19.55 3.79 11.54
N GLN A 170 -18.59 3.99 12.42
CA GLN A 170 -18.76 4.63 13.72
C GLN A 170 -17.71 5.72 13.93
N GLU A 171 -18.08 6.76 14.67
CA GLU A 171 -17.13 7.76 15.18
C GLU A 171 -16.36 7.14 16.34
N LEU A 172 -15.04 7.27 16.32
CA LEU A 172 -14.10 6.71 17.29
C LEU A 172 -13.69 7.77 18.30
N GLU A 173 -13.06 7.35 19.41
CA GLU A 173 -12.66 8.26 20.49
C GLU A 173 -11.68 9.37 20.05
N ASN A 174 -10.93 9.13 18.98
CA ASN A 174 -10.01 10.10 18.39
C ASN A 174 -10.69 11.13 17.46
N GLY A 175 -12.02 11.07 17.31
CA GLY A 175 -12.80 11.96 16.44
C GLY A 175 -12.80 11.57 14.95
N TYR A 176 -12.11 10.47 14.59
CA TYR A 176 -12.16 9.90 13.25
C TYR A 176 -13.24 8.85 13.13
N PHE A 177 -13.53 8.41 11.90
CA PHE A 177 -14.48 7.34 11.65
C PHE A 177 -13.76 6.04 11.28
N GLY A 178 -14.33 4.90 11.66
CA GLY A 178 -13.85 3.58 11.29
C GLY A 178 -14.96 2.53 11.39
N THR A 179 -14.78 1.38 10.76
CA THR A 179 -15.66 0.21 10.91
C THR A 179 -15.15 -0.78 11.97
N ILE A 180 -13.88 -0.64 12.35
CA ILE A 180 -13.21 -1.31 13.48
C ILE A 180 -12.36 -0.29 14.24
N THR A 181 -11.85 -0.65 15.41
CA THR A 181 -10.90 0.19 16.17
C THR A 181 -9.45 -0.05 15.73
N ALA A 182 -8.56 0.88 16.08
CA ALA A 182 -7.12 0.73 15.87
C ALA A 182 -6.56 -0.54 16.55
N ASP A 183 -6.99 -0.85 17.78
CA ASP A 183 -6.58 -2.06 18.49
C ASP A 183 -7.01 -3.35 17.76
N GLN A 184 -8.22 -3.35 17.19
CA GLN A 184 -8.70 -4.49 16.39
C GLN A 184 -7.89 -4.65 15.11
N ALA A 185 -7.59 -3.56 14.42
CA ALA A 185 -6.73 -3.58 13.23
C ALA A 185 -5.33 -4.09 13.55
N GLN A 186 -4.71 -3.58 14.62
CA GLN A 186 -3.38 -4.03 15.06
C GLN A 186 -3.38 -5.52 15.42
N ALA A 187 -4.41 -6.02 16.10
CA ALA A 187 -4.54 -7.43 16.43
C ALA A 187 -4.61 -8.30 15.16
N ILE A 188 -5.43 -7.91 14.18
CA ILE A 188 -5.55 -8.59 12.89
C ILE A 188 -4.19 -8.61 12.17
N ILE A 189 -3.55 -7.45 12.01
CA ILE A 189 -2.27 -7.32 11.29
C ILE A 189 -1.19 -8.16 11.97
N SER A 190 -1.08 -8.06 13.31
CA SER A 190 -0.09 -8.81 14.09
C SER A 190 -0.29 -10.32 13.97
N GLU A 191 -1.55 -10.79 13.97
CA GLU A 191 -1.86 -12.21 13.77
C GLU A 191 -1.48 -12.66 12.36
N GLN A 192 -1.86 -11.89 11.34
CA GLN A 192 -1.61 -12.28 9.94
C GLN A 192 -0.12 -12.26 9.58
N PHE A 193 0.67 -11.38 10.20
CA PHE A 193 2.09 -11.22 9.89
C PHE A 193 3.02 -11.83 10.95
N ALA A 194 2.48 -12.59 11.92
CA ALA A 194 3.24 -13.19 13.02
C ALA A 194 4.42 -14.07 12.57
N ASP A 195 4.27 -14.77 11.43
CA ASP A 195 5.30 -15.65 10.89
C ASP A 195 6.33 -14.92 10.00
N TRP A 196 6.17 -13.61 9.77
CA TRP A 196 7.12 -12.82 9.00
C TRP A 196 8.19 -12.22 9.92
N PRO A 197 9.46 -12.69 9.83
CA PRO A 197 10.50 -12.34 10.81
C PRO A 197 10.92 -10.86 10.81
N ASP A 198 10.62 -10.14 9.73
CA ASP A 198 10.96 -8.71 9.60
C ASP A 198 9.76 -7.80 9.92
N PHE A 199 8.65 -8.32 10.45
CA PHE A 199 7.47 -7.50 10.79
C PHE A 199 7.83 -6.32 11.71
N ASP A 200 7.58 -5.09 11.23
CA ASP A 200 7.93 -3.81 11.85
C ASP A 200 9.41 -3.67 12.24
N ARG A 201 10.29 -4.42 11.54
CA ARG A 201 11.74 -4.30 11.71
C ARG A 201 12.23 -2.96 11.16
N GLU A 202 13.00 -2.26 11.99
CA GLU A 202 13.74 -1.06 11.62
C GLU A 202 15.06 -1.39 10.89
N PHE A 203 15.46 -0.53 9.96
CA PHE A 203 16.78 -0.55 9.33
C PHE A 203 17.22 0.86 8.90
N GLU A 204 18.53 1.07 8.83
CA GLU A 204 19.10 2.33 8.36
C GLU A 204 18.73 2.59 6.90
N GLN A 205 18.18 3.76 6.64
CA GLN A 205 17.78 4.23 5.32
C GLN A 205 18.96 4.81 4.54
N PHE A 206 19.97 5.32 5.25
CA PHE A 206 21.17 5.90 4.66
C PHE A 206 22.39 5.07 5.01
N THR A 207 23.27 4.85 4.04
CA THR A 207 24.59 4.28 4.29
C THR A 207 25.40 5.32 5.04
N GLY A 208 25.59 5.14 6.35
CA GLY A 208 26.39 6.07 7.16
C GLY A 208 27.73 6.40 6.49
N ASN A 209 28.07 7.69 6.44
CA ASN A 209 29.38 8.16 5.96
C ASN A 209 30.54 7.65 6.81
#